data_AF-A0A1V5ALW3-F1
#
_entry.id   AF-A0A1V5ALW3-F1
#
_cell.length_a   1.000
_cell.length_b   1.000
_cell.length_c   1.000
_cell.angle_alpha   90.00
_cell.angle_beta   90.00
_cell.angle_gamma   90.00
#
_symmetry.space_group_name_H-M   'P 1'
#
loop_
_entity.id
_entity.type
_entity.pdbx_description
1 polymer ?
#
loop_
_entity_poly.entity_id
_entity_poly.type
_entity_poly.pdbx_seq_one_letter_code
_entity_poly.pdbx_strand_id
1 'polypeptide(L)' 'MTTTIQVKDDVQEMLDRLKKEIDVKSYDEVIRYLFRKARRMEGMHFGSLPRLESFQREEIDRLD' A
#
# COMPACT_ATOMS: atom_id res chain seq x y z
N MET A 1 -24.04 3.70 1.86
CA MET A 1 -24.01 4.83 2.81
C MET A 1 -22.82 5.69 2.45
N THR A 2 -22.94 7.01 2.59
CA THR A 2 -21.83 7.95 2.34
C THR A 2 -21.34 8.49 3.67
N THR A 3 -20.03 8.69 3.79
CA THR A 3 -19.38 9.24 4.98
C THR A 3 -18.49 10.39 4.55
N THR A 4 -18.55 11.49 5.31
CA THR A 4 -17.74 12.68 5.03
C THR A 4 -16.41 12.58 5.75
N ILE A 5 -15.31 12.73 5.02
CA ILE A 5 -13.95 12.79 5.57
C ILE A 5 -13.50 14.25 5.46
N GLN A 6 -13.09 14.85 6.58
CA GLN A 6 -12.52 16.19 6.60
C GLN A 6 -11.02 16.08 6.34
N VAL A 7 -10.52 16.85 5.38
CA VAL A 7 -9.10 16.95 5.04
C VAL A 7 -8.72 18.41 4.95
N LYS A 8 -7.42 18.69 5.01
CA LYS A 8 -6.91 20.03 4.77
C LYS A 8 -6.97 20.38 3.27
N ASP A 9 -7.00 21.66 2.96
CA ASP A 9 -7.09 22.17 1.58
C ASP A 9 -5.92 21.71 0.70
N ASP A 10 -4.71 21.67 1.26
CA ASP A 10 -3.49 21.19 0.57
C ASP A 10 -3.61 19.72 0.18
N VAL A 11 -4.14 18.87 1.07
CA VAL A 11 -4.40 17.46 0.80
C VAL A 11 -5.48 17.29 -0.27
N GLN A 12 -6.52 18.12 -0.25
CA GLN A 12 -7.55 18.10 -1.29
C GLN A 12 -6.95 18.40 -2.68
N GLU A 13 -6.11 19.43 -2.79
CA GLU A 13 -5.42 19.73 -4.06
C GLU A 13 -4.55 18.56 -4.54
N MET A 14 -3.84 17.90 -3.62
CA MET A 14 -3.06 16.71 -3.96
C MET A 14 -3.94 15.58 -4.50
N LEU A 15 -5.10 15.34 -3.88
CA LEU A 15 -6.06 14.33 -4.33
C LEU A 15 -6.64 14.67 -5.70
N ASP A 16 -6.89 15.94 -6.00
CA ASP A 16 -7.35 16.40 -7.32
C ASP A 16 -6.31 16.22 -8.42
N ARG A 17 -5.04 16.48 -8.12
CA ARG A 17 -3.95 16.21 -9.06
C ARG A 17 -3.83 14.71 -9.33
N LEU A 18 -3.83 13.91 -8.26
CA LEU A 18 -3.74 12.47 -8.37
C LEU A 18 -4.92 11.88 -9.15
N LYS A 19 -6.13 12.41 -8.95
CA LYS A 19 -7.34 12.03 -9.69
C LYS A 19 -7.17 12.19 -11.22
N LYS A 20 -6.52 13.28 -11.66
CA LYS A 20 -6.21 13.52 -13.07
C LYS A 20 -5.10 12.61 -13.58
N GLU A 21 -4.06 12.38 -12.78
CA GLU A 21 -2.93 11.52 -13.16
C GLU A 21 -3.33 10.07 -13.40
N ILE A 22 -4.23 9.53 -12.58
CA ILE A 22 -4.70 8.14 -12.70
C ILE A 22 -6.00 8.00 -13.52
N ASP A 23 -6.51 9.10 -14.06
CA ASP A 23 -7.74 9.19 -14.88
C ASP A 23 -8.98 8.55 -14.24
N VAL A 24 -9.29 8.94 -13.00
CA VAL A 24 -10.46 8.41 -12.26
C VAL A 24 -11.50 9.50 -11.99
N LYS A 25 -12.75 9.07 -11.79
CA LYS A 25 -13.90 9.99 -11.71
C LYS A 25 -14.24 10.40 -10.28
N SER A 26 -13.81 9.64 -9.28
CA SER A 26 -14.15 9.87 -7.87
C SER A 26 -12.96 9.79 -6.92
N TYR A 27 -13.05 10.49 -5.78
CA TYR A 27 -12.06 10.34 -4.71
C TYR A 27 -12.10 8.95 -4.06
N ASP A 28 -13.22 8.22 -4.11
CA ASP A 28 -13.29 6.83 -3.64
C ASP A 28 -12.33 5.93 -4.42
N GLU A 29 -12.28 6.10 -5.75
CA GLU A 29 -11.34 5.38 -6.61
C GLU A 29 -9.89 5.75 -6.31
N VAL A 30 -9.61 7.04 -6.08
CA VAL A 30 -8.27 7.52 -5.68
C VAL A 30 -7.83 6.88 -4.37
N ILE A 31 -8.69 6.89 -3.34
CA ILE A 31 -8.36 6.33 -2.02
C ILE A 31 -8.14 4.81 -2.12
N ARG A 32 -8.98 4.09 -2.87
CA ARG A 32 -8.79 2.66 -3.12
C ARG A 32 -7.49 2.37 -3.87
N TYR A 33 -7.14 3.21 -4.85
CA TYR A 33 -5.88 3.09 -5.57
C TYR A 33 -4.68 3.28 -4.63
N LEU A 34 -4.71 4.34 -3.80
CA LEU A 34 -3.69 4.61 -2.79
C LEU A 34 -3.54 3.44 -1.80
N PHE A 35 -4.65 2.90 -1.31
CA PHE A 35 -4.65 1.75 -0.40
C PHE A 35 -4.01 0.51 -1.03
N ARG A 36 -4.37 0.19 -2.28
CA ARG A 36 -3.75 -0.93 -3.02
C ARG A 36 -2.26 -0.70 -3.24
N LYS A 37 -1.86 0.51 -3.57
CA LYS A 37 -0.45 0.88 -3.78
C LYS A 37 0.36 0.77 -2.49
N ALA A 38 -0.18 1.24 -1.38
CA ALA A 38 0.43 1.10 -0.05
C ALA A 38 0.65 -0.37 0.31
N ARG A 39 -0.38 -1.22 0.15
CA ARG A 39 -0.27 -2.67 0.41
C ARG A 39 0.69 -3.39 -0.55
N ARG A 40 0.75 -2.97 -1.82
CA ARG A 40 1.75 -3.50 -2.77
C ARG A 40 3.16 -3.16 -2.32
N MET A 41 3.40 -1.95 -1.80
CA MET A 41 4.71 -1.55 -1.31
C MET A 41 5.13 -2.36 -0.06
N GLU A 42 4.19 -2.67 0.85
CA GLU A 42 4.44 -3.60 1.96
C GLU A 42 4.80 -5.00 1.48
N GLY A 43 4.17 -5.49 0.41
CA GLY A 43 4.46 -6.81 -0.16
C GLY A 43 5.73 -6.87 -1.03
N MET A 44 6.26 -5.73 -1.49
CA MET A 44 7.33 -5.70 -2.50
C MET A 44 8.71 -5.37 -1.93
N HIS A 45 8.82 -4.96 -0.66
CA HIS A 45 10.11 -4.72 -0.02
C HIS A 45 10.17 -5.20 1.43
N PHE A 46 10.19 -6.52 1.61
CA PHE A 46 11.14 -7.12 2.54
C PHE A 46 11.69 -8.41 1.96
N GLY A 47 12.37 -8.30 0.82
CA GLY A 47 12.98 -9.45 0.16
C GLY A 47 13.38 -9.13 -1.26
N SER A 48 14.68 -8.98 -1.49
CA SER A 48 15.33 -8.98 -2.80
C SER A 48 15.13 -10.28 -3.61
N LEU A 49 14.28 -11.21 -3.15
CA LEU A 49 14.02 -12.52 -3.74
C LEU A 49 12.54 -12.93 -3.50
N PRO A 50 11.62 -12.73 -4.46
CA PRO A 50 10.19 -13.04 -4.32
C PRO A 50 9.84 -14.54 -4.28
N ARG A 51 10.85 -15.42 -4.28
CA ARG A 51 10.70 -16.89 -4.21
C ARG A 51 11.44 -17.51 -3.01
N LEU A 52 12.08 -16.69 -2.17
CA LEU A 52 12.66 -17.22 -0.94
C LEU A 52 11.54 -17.28 0.10
N GLU A 53 11.25 -18.47 0.60
CA GLU A 53 10.41 -18.60 1.79
C GLU A 53 11.07 -17.88 2.98
N SER A 54 10.23 -17.32 3.85
CA SER A 54 10.66 -16.69 5.10
C SER A 54 11.60 -17.63 5.84
N PHE A 55 12.78 -17.15 6.24
CA PHE A 55 13.73 -17.96 6.99
C PHE A 55 13.07 -18.52 8.25
N GLN A 56 12.90 -19.84 8.31
CA GLN A 56 12.49 -20.57 9.51
C GLN A 56 13.77 -21.12 10.14
N ARG A 57 14.04 -20.79 11.41
CA ARG A 57 15.08 -21.49 12.17
C ARG A 57 14.59 -22.92 12.38
N GLU A 58 15.22 -23.89 11.73
CA GLU A 58 15.05 -25.29 12.09
C GLU A 58 15.59 -25.50 13.51
N GLU A 59 14.81 -26.15 14.39
CA GLU A 59 15.17 -26.49 15.78
C GLU A 59 16.29 -27.53 15.91
N ILE A 60 17.06 -27.78 14.84
CA ILE A 60 18.16 -28.75 14.86
C ILE A 60 19.49 -28.01 14.76
N ASP A 61 19.74 -27.11 15.71
CA ASP A 61 21.10 -26.89 16.19
C ASP A 61 21.31 -27.87 17.35
N ARG A 62 21.32 -29.17 17.02
CA ARG A 62 22.00 -30.16 17.87
C ARG A 62 23.49 -29.94 17.63
N LEU A 63 24.08 -29.08 18.45
CA LEU A 63 25.47 -29.24 18.82
C LEU A 63 25.45 -29.78 20.24
N ASP A 64 26.09 -30.94 20.37
CA ASP A 64 26.20 -31.77 21.57
C ASP A 64 26.58 -30.98 22.84
#